data_AF-A0AAV5WBG4-F1
#
_entry.id   AF-A0AAV5WBG4-F1
#
_cell.length_a   1.000
_cell.length_b   1.000
_cell.length_c   1.000
_cell.angle_alpha   90.00
_cell.angle_beta   90.00
_cell.angle_gamma   90.00
#
_symmetry.space_group_name_H-M   'P 1'
#
loop_
_entity.id
_entity.type
_entity.pdbx_description
1 polymer ?
#
loop_
_entity_poly.entity_id
_entity_poly.type
_entity_poly.pdbx_seq_one_letter_code
_entity_poly.pdbx_strand_id
1 'polypeptide(L)'
;SIHLLQKGNRSEALEQVETALSLDRYNTAAHVMAGIIAFQDQDINKAILCMQEALDNDALCMQALYNLGLIHKKAHNLENALDCFYKLDKMLRNNVQVVCQLASIYEFMEDSGQAIELYSQANSLAPTDPSILSKLSQIYESEQDKSQAFQCLYDSYRYLPSDIKTVEWIAAYYLEAQFAEKAVTYFEKAALMQPDEIKWHMMIASCTRRAGNYQKAFDLYKAVHHKFPSDLNCLKFLVRLSSDLGMPEAKEYAARLMKAERVSQLRQQRETDSAHSKSGSAASVHSLPVPLNERPQSLNDRRQLSAHLNYDRPYRSATRDIDSSDLSYTDAVGRVERPKTGKRKETREDEFDDLDDSFLPM
;
A
#
# COMPACT_ATOMS: atom_id res chain seq x y z
N SER A 1 -0.77 21.43 12.70
CA SER A 1 0.40 20.81 12.04
C SER A 1 0.37 21.10 10.54
N ILE A 2 1.54 21.20 9.90
CA ILE A 2 1.88 21.68 8.53
C ILE A 2 0.96 21.24 7.36
N HIS A 3 0.01 20.34 7.60
CA HIS A 3 -0.90 19.73 6.62
C HIS A 3 -2.04 20.65 6.12
N LEU A 4 -2.29 21.81 6.75
CA LEU A 4 -3.49 22.63 6.49
C LEU A 4 -3.33 23.75 5.45
N LEU A 5 -2.11 24.06 5.00
CA LEU A 5 -1.90 25.12 4.00
C LEU A 5 -1.83 24.53 2.59
N GLN A 6 -2.99 24.44 1.92
CA GLN A 6 -3.10 24.15 0.48
C GLN A 6 -2.57 25.33 -0.35
N LYS A 7 -2.04 25.05 -1.54
CA LYS A 7 -1.41 26.02 -2.47
C LYS A 7 -2.25 27.27 -2.78
N GLY A 8 -3.58 27.21 -2.66
CA GLY A 8 -4.48 28.35 -2.86
C GLY A 8 -4.56 29.34 -1.69
N ASN A 9 -4.12 28.95 -0.49
CA ASN A 9 -4.24 29.72 0.75
C ASN A 9 -2.93 30.41 1.17
N ARG A 10 -1.91 30.40 0.29
CA ARG A 10 -0.54 30.80 0.62
C ARG A 10 -0.34 32.32 0.63
N SER A 11 -0.85 33.03 -0.36
CA SER A 11 -0.71 34.48 -0.46
C SER A 11 -1.45 35.17 0.68
N GLU A 12 -2.65 34.69 1.00
CA GLU A 12 -3.44 35.17 2.13
C GLU A 12 -2.74 34.88 3.47
N ALA A 13 -2.12 33.70 3.62
CA ALA A 13 -1.35 33.38 4.83
C ALA A 13 -0.12 34.27 5.00
N LEU A 14 0.55 34.66 3.91
CA LEU A 14 1.68 35.61 3.97
C LEU A 14 1.20 37.01 4.37
N GLU A 15 0.11 37.50 3.79
CA GLU A 15 -0.47 38.80 4.14
C GLU A 15 -0.93 38.83 5.62
N GLN A 16 -1.52 37.74 6.11
CA GLN A 16 -1.88 37.58 7.51
C GLN A 16 -0.67 37.56 8.44
N VAL A 17 0.43 36.92 8.03
CA VAL A 17 1.68 36.92 8.80
C VAL A 17 2.28 38.32 8.85
N GLU A 18 2.37 39.02 7.71
CA GLU A 18 2.93 40.38 7.65
C GLU A 18 2.11 41.37 8.47
N THR A 19 0.78 41.34 8.34
CA THR A 19 -0.11 42.18 9.15
C THR A 19 0.01 41.87 10.64
N ALA A 20 0.01 40.59 11.03
CA ALA A 20 0.17 40.17 12.42
C ALA A 20 1.52 40.61 13.03
N LEU A 21 2.62 40.46 12.30
CA LEU A 21 3.95 40.89 12.74
C LEU A 21 4.12 42.41 12.75
N SER A 22 3.40 43.14 11.89
CA SER A 22 3.37 44.61 11.91
C SER A 22 2.64 45.17 13.12
N LEU A 23 1.61 44.47 13.59
CA LEU A 23 0.82 44.83 14.76
C LEU A 23 1.50 44.39 16.06
N ASP A 24 2.07 43.18 16.07
CA ASP A 24 2.80 42.61 17.20
C ASP A 24 3.99 41.77 16.70
N ARG A 25 5.19 42.30 16.89
CA ARG A 25 6.44 41.64 16.50
C ARG A 25 6.70 40.34 17.28
N TYR A 26 6.12 40.20 18.47
CA TYR A 26 6.33 39.04 19.34
C TYR A 26 5.21 37.99 19.22
N ASN A 27 4.34 38.13 18.22
CA ASN A 27 3.24 37.20 18.00
C ASN A 27 3.75 35.79 17.61
N THR A 28 3.62 34.86 18.55
CA THR A 28 4.10 33.47 18.43
C THR A 28 3.42 32.71 17.30
N ALA A 29 2.10 32.91 17.11
CA ALA A 29 1.34 32.26 16.06
C ALA A 29 1.76 32.72 14.66
N ALA A 30 2.07 34.02 14.51
CA ALA A 30 2.57 34.58 13.26
C ALA A 30 3.94 34.00 12.89
N HIS A 31 4.86 33.89 13.86
CA HIS A 31 6.16 33.25 13.68
C HIS A 31 6.04 31.75 13.32
N VAL A 32 5.14 31.02 13.97
CA VAL A 32 4.84 29.62 13.60
C VAL A 32 4.33 29.52 12.16
N MET A 33 3.39 30.37 11.76
CA MET A 33 2.87 30.37 10.39
C MET A 33 3.96 30.73 9.38
N ALA A 34 4.80 31.73 9.66
CA ALA A 34 5.95 32.09 8.84
C ALA A 34 6.91 30.90 8.65
N GLY A 35 7.22 30.17 9.73
CA GLY A 35 8.07 28.99 9.67
C GLY A 35 7.46 27.81 8.90
N ILE A 36 6.14 27.61 8.99
CA ILE A 36 5.43 26.60 8.16
C ILE A 36 5.55 26.95 6.67
N ILE A 37 5.34 28.22 6.31
CA ILE A 37 5.44 28.68 4.91
C ILE A 37 6.88 28.51 4.41
N ALA A 38 7.88 28.92 5.19
CA ALA A 38 9.29 28.72 4.86
C ALA A 38 9.65 27.24 4.66
N PHE A 39 9.10 26.34 5.48
CA PHE A 39 9.31 24.90 5.32
C PHE A 39 8.66 24.34 4.06
N GLN A 40 7.49 24.85 3.67
CA GLN A 40 6.85 24.51 2.39
C GLN A 40 7.68 25.00 1.20
N ASP A 41 8.38 26.13 1.36
CA ASP A 41 9.33 26.69 0.40
C ASP A 41 10.67 25.94 0.34
N GLN A 42 10.81 24.88 1.13
CA GLN A 42 12.05 24.11 1.28
C GLN A 42 13.21 24.93 1.86
N ASP A 43 12.95 26.13 2.39
CA ASP A 43 13.93 26.91 3.13
C ASP A 43 13.94 26.45 4.60
N ILE A 44 14.69 25.37 4.83
CA ILE A 44 14.82 24.74 6.14
C ILE A 44 15.41 25.70 7.17
N ASN A 45 16.41 26.51 6.78
CA ASN A 45 17.10 27.41 7.70
C ASN A 45 16.16 28.52 8.18
N LYS A 46 15.43 29.15 7.26
CA LYS A 46 14.43 30.16 7.61
C LYS A 46 13.29 29.56 8.44
N ALA A 47 12.86 28.34 8.13
CA ALA A 47 11.84 27.64 8.92
C ALA A 47 12.29 27.41 10.37
N ILE A 48 13.54 26.97 10.59
CA ILE A 48 14.11 26.78 11.93
C ILE A 48 14.16 28.12 12.68
N LEU A 49 14.65 29.19 12.02
CA LEU A 49 14.76 30.51 12.64
C LEU A 49 13.40 31.05 13.09
N CYS A 50 12.38 31.01 12.23
CA CYS A 50 11.04 31.46 12.62
C CYS A 50 10.44 30.61 13.76
N MET A 51 10.75 29.32 13.83
CA MET A 51 10.31 28.46 14.93
C MET A 51 11.06 28.76 16.23
N GLN A 52 12.34 29.13 16.16
CA GLN A 52 13.11 29.59 17.32
C GLN A 52 12.58 30.93 17.83
N GLU A 53 12.30 31.89 16.95
CA GLU A 53 11.67 33.17 17.32
C GLU A 53 10.29 32.95 17.99
N ALA A 54 9.51 31.98 17.51
CA ALA A 54 8.26 31.60 18.18
C ALA A 54 8.49 31.07 19.60
N LEU A 55 9.55 30.28 19.83
CA LEU A 55 9.89 29.71 21.13
C LEU A 55 10.57 30.70 22.08
N ASP A 56 11.28 31.69 21.55
CA ASP A 56 11.83 32.79 22.34
C ASP A 56 10.70 33.67 22.92
N ASN A 57 9.62 33.83 22.16
CA ASN A 57 8.43 34.57 22.59
C ASN A 57 7.51 33.75 23.51
N ASP A 58 7.33 32.46 23.22
CA ASP A 58 6.61 31.50 24.07
C ASP A 58 7.33 30.16 24.11
N ALA A 59 8.11 29.97 25.18
CA ALA A 59 8.91 28.77 25.40
C ALA A 59 8.08 27.48 25.55
N LEU A 60 6.78 27.60 25.81
CA LEU A 60 5.86 26.48 25.98
C LEU A 60 4.93 26.30 24.75
N CYS A 61 5.23 26.96 23.63
CA CYS A 61 4.46 26.81 22.41
C CYS A 61 4.64 25.39 21.83
N MET A 62 3.72 24.49 22.17
CA MET A 62 3.75 23.09 21.74
C MET A 62 3.72 22.95 20.21
N GLN A 63 2.98 23.82 19.53
CA GLN A 63 2.89 23.79 18.07
C GLN A 63 4.22 24.17 17.41
N ALA A 64 4.97 25.13 17.97
CA ALA A 64 6.30 25.48 17.52
C ALA A 64 7.30 24.35 17.80
N LEU A 65 7.32 23.78 19.01
CA LEU A 65 8.16 22.63 19.36
C LEU A 65 7.92 21.44 18.42
N TYR A 66 6.66 21.12 18.13
CA TYR A 66 6.29 19.99 17.28
C TYR A 66 6.75 20.20 15.84
N ASN A 67 6.51 21.38 15.29
CA ASN A 67 6.95 21.70 13.94
C ASN A 67 8.48 21.77 13.84
N LEU A 68 9.17 22.34 14.84
CA LEU A 68 10.62 22.38 14.90
C LEU A 68 11.23 20.98 14.92
N GLY A 69 10.66 20.07 15.72
CA GLY A 69 11.07 18.66 15.74
C GLY A 69 10.90 17.97 14.38
N LEU A 70 9.78 18.21 13.68
CA LEU A 70 9.57 17.69 12.32
C LEU A 70 10.55 18.27 11.30
N ILE A 71 10.85 19.57 11.40
CA ILE A 71 11.80 20.25 10.52
C ILE A 71 13.20 19.66 10.73
N HIS A 72 13.64 19.51 11.98
CA HIS A 72 14.92 18.87 12.30
C HIS A 72 15.00 17.42 11.81
N LYS A 73 13.92 16.64 11.99
CA LYS A 73 13.85 15.26 11.48
C LYS A 73 14.03 15.22 9.97
N LYS A 74 13.33 16.08 9.21
CA LYS A 74 13.46 16.16 7.75
C LYS A 74 14.84 16.66 7.31
N ALA A 75 15.47 17.52 8.10
CA ALA A 75 16.83 17.99 7.88
C ALA A 75 17.91 16.96 8.26
N HIS A 76 17.53 15.75 8.69
CA HIS A 76 18.43 14.72 9.26
C HIS A 76 19.23 15.19 10.50
N ASN A 77 18.77 16.24 11.18
CA ASN A 77 19.32 16.70 12.45
C ASN A 77 18.62 15.96 13.60
N LEU A 78 18.85 14.65 13.70
CA LEU A 78 18.06 13.73 14.53
C LEU A 78 18.16 14.02 16.04
N GLU A 79 19.34 14.43 16.53
CA GLU A 79 19.54 14.80 17.95
C GLU A 79 18.67 16.00 18.36
N ASN A 80 18.66 17.07 17.55
CA ASN A 80 17.82 18.24 17.81
C ASN A 80 16.32 17.90 17.69
N ALA A 81 15.97 16.94 16.82
CA ALA A 81 14.60 16.46 16.72
C ALA A 81 14.18 15.73 18.01
N LEU A 82 15.03 14.83 18.55
CA LEU A 82 14.79 14.15 19.82
C LEU A 82 14.59 15.16 20.95
N ASP A 83 15.45 16.18 21.07
CA ASP A 83 15.32 17.21 22.09
C ASP A 83 13.96 17.91 22.05
N CYS A 84 13.47 18.24 20.85
CA CYS A 84 12.14 18.85 20.68
C CYS A 84 11.02 17.93 21.14
N PHE A 85 11.06 16.65 20.73
CA PHE A 85 10.01 15.69 21.06
C PHE A 85 10.07 15.20 22.51
N TYR A 86 11.24 15.13 23.15
CA TYR A 86 11.35 14.85 24.58
C TYR A 86 10.83 16.01 25.43
N LYS A 87 11.04 17.26 25.00
CA LYS A 87 10.38 18.42 25.64
C LYS A 87 8.86 18.30 25.54
N LEU A 88 8.35 17.92 24.37
CA LEU A 88 6.92 17.70 24.16
C LEU A 88 6.37 16.54 24.99
N ASP A 89 7.08 15.43 25.10
CA ASP A 89 6.64 14.26 25.88
C ASP A 89 6.48 14.61 27.38
N LYS A 90 7.39 15.44 27.91
CA LYS A 90 7.28 15.98 29.29
C LYS A 90 6.04 16.86 29.48
N MET A 91 5.64 17.61 28.46
CA MET A 91 4.47 18.49 28.50
C MET A 91 3.15 17.74 28.25
N LEU A 92 3.18 16.78 27.31
CA LEU A 92 2.06 16.02 26.80
C LEU A 92 2.21 14.54 27.17
N ARG A 93 2.15 14.25 28.48
CA ARG A 93 2.27 12.87 28.96
C ARG A 93 1.25 11.96 28.27
N ASN A 94 1.72 10.78 27.86
CA ASN A 94 0.91 9.74 27.20
C ASN A 94 0.30 10.18 25.86
N ASN A 95 0.91 11.14 25.16
CA ASN A 95 0.47 11.52 23.82
C ASN A 95 1.06 10.57 22.77
N VAL A 96 0.20 9.71 22.20
CA VAL A 96 0.56 8.71 21.19
C VAL A 96 1.31 9.33 20.01
N GLN A 97 0.86 10.48 19.52
CA GLN A 97 1.47 11.14 18.37
C GLN A 97 2.91 11.58 18.67
N VAL A 98 3.21 12.04 19.90
CA VAL A 98 4.58 12.42 20.29
C VAL A 98 5.47 11.18 20.42
N VAL A 99 4.97 10.13 21.09
CA VAL A 99 5.71 8.87 21.24
C VAL A 99 6.03 8.23 19.88
N CYS A 100 5.08 8.21 18.95
CA CYS A 100 5.33 7.74 17.58
C CYS A 100 6.35 8.59 16.82
N GLN A 101 6.44 9.89 17.06
CA GLN A 101 7.48 10.73 16.45
C GLN A 101 8.86 10.42 17.02
N LEU A 102 8.98 10.20 18.34
CA LEU A 102 10.22 9.73 18.95
C LEU A 102 10.65 8.38 18.35
N ALA A 103 9.73 7.41 18.28
CA ALA A 103 9.99 6.10 17.69
C ALA A 103 10.44 6.21 16.23
N SER A 104 9.78 7.05 15.43
CA SER A 104 10.16 7.34 14.05
C SER A 104 11.54 7.99 13.93
N ILE A 105 12.00 8.76 14.91
CA ILE A 105 13.36 9.33 14.88
C ILE A 105 14.40 8.24 15.16
N TYR A 106 14.14 7.35 16.12
CA TYR A 106 15.01 6.19 16.35
C TYR A 106 15.06 5.23 15.16
N GLU A 107 13.96 5.08 14.41
CA GLU A 107 13.93 4.37 13.11
C GLU A 107 14.90 5.02 12.11
N PHE A 108 14.95 6.36 12.01
CA PHE A 108 15.93 7.07 11.17
C PHE A 108 17.38 6.98 11.68
N MET A 109 17.57 6.70 12.97
CA MET A 109 18.88 6.47 13.57
C MET A 109 19.34 5.01 13.45
N GLU A 110 18.53 4.13 12.85
CA GLU A 110 18.76 2.69 12.78
C GLU A 110 18.88 2.01 14.15
N ASP A 111 18.32 2.63 15.20
CA ASP A 111 18.19 2.05 16.53
C ASP A 111 16.83 1.35 16.66
N SER A 112 16.75 0.15 16.09
CA SER A 112 15.55 -0.69 16.12
C SER A 112 15.08 -0.99 17.54
N GLY A 113 16.01 -1.11 18.50
CA GLY A 113 15.68 -1.43 19.89
C GLY A 113 14.84 -0.34 20.55
N GLN A 114 15.32 0.90 20.51
CA GLN A 114 14.58 2.05 21.04
C GLN A 114 13.29 2.33 20.25
N ALA A 115 13.32 2.14 18.93
CA ALA A 115 12.12 2.29 18.10
C ALA A 115 11.01 1.29 18.52
N ILE A 116 11.36 0.01 18.74
CA ILE A 116 10.41 -1.02 19.20
C ILE A 116 9.84 -0.67 20.57
N GLU A 117 10.68 -0.25 21.53
CA GLU A 117 10.22 0.13 22.87
C GLU A 117 9.18 1.26 22.82
N LEU A 118 9.46 2.32 22.06
CA LEU A 118 8.58 3.46 21.93
C LEU A 118 7.32 3.15 21.13
N TYR A 119 7.40 2.41 20.02
CA TYR A 119 6.20 1.99 19.30
C TYR A 119 5.36 1.00 20.13
N SER A 120 5.96 0.15 20.95
CA SER A 120 5.25 -0.73 21.90
C SER A 120 4.54 0.08 22.98
N GLN A 121 5.19 1.14 23.50
CA GLN A 121 4.55 2.10 24.40
C GLN A 121 3.37 2.80 23.71
N ALA A 122 3.54 3.27 22.47
CA ALA A 122 2.47 3.88 21.69
C ALA A 122 1.29 2.91 21.48
N ASN A 123 1.57 1.64 21.18
CA ASN A 123 0.56 0.59 21.06
C ASN A 123 -0.17 0.32 22.39
N SER A 124 0.53 0.42 23.53
CA SER A 124 -0.12 0.29 24.85
C SER A 124 -1.12 1.43 25.15
N LEU A 125 -0.86 2.62 24.59
CA LEU A 125 -1.70 3.80 24.72
C LEU A 125 -2.87 3.81 23.72
N ALA A 126 -2.65 3.26 22.52
CA ALA A 126 -3.66 3.13 21.46
C ALA A 126 -3.61 1.73 20.82
N PRO A 127 -4.14 0.69 21.49
CA PRO A 127 -4.00 -0.70 21.06
C PRO A 127 -4.81 -1.05 19.81
N THR A 128 -5.67 -0.15 19.35
CA THR A 128 -6.55 -0.35 18.19
C THR A 128 -6.06 0.37 16.94
N ASP A 129 -4.89 1.03 16.99
CA ASP A 129 -4.35 1.77 15.84
C ASP A 129 -3.50 0.84 14.94
N PRO A 130 -4.01 0.47 13.75
CA PRO A 130 -3.29 -0.43 12.84
C PRO A 130 -1.98 0.19 12.33
N SER A 131 -1.87 1.52 12.30
CA SER A 131 -0.68 2.20 11.76
C SER A 131 0.56 1.99 12.64
N ILE A 132 0.37 1.89 13.96
CA ILE A 132 1.43 1.61 14.93
C ILE A 132 1.88 0.15 14.81
N LEU A 133 0.92 -0.78 14.69
CA LEU A 133 1.21 -2.20 14.52
C LEU A 133 1.94 -2.49 13.21
N SER A 134 1.57 -1.82 12.12
CA SER A 134 2.30 -1.89 10.85
C SER A 134 3.72 -1.33 10.95
N LYS A 135 3.95 -0.33 11.81
CA LYS A 135 5.30 0.18 12.06
C LYS A 135 6.16 -0.78 12.85
N LEU A 136 5.61 -1.40 13.89
CA LEU A 136 6.28 -2.48 14.63
C LEU A 136 6.61 -3.67 13.71
N SER A 137 5.66 -4.08 12.87
CA SER A 137 5.89 -5.22 11.97
C SER A 137 7.02 -4.95 10.97
N GLN A 138 7.09 -3.75 10.40
CA GLN A 138 8.18 -3.36 9.49
C GLN A 138 9.55 -3.46 10.16
N ILE A 139 9.66 -3.04 11.42
CA ILE A 139 10.92 -3.13 12.17
C ILE A 139 11.26 -4.59 12.45
N TYR A 140 10.31 -5.40 12.90
CA TYR A 140 10.54 -6.83 13.12
C TYR A 140 10.90 -7.58 11.83
N GLU A 141 10.34 -7.18 10.68
CA GLU A 141 10.71 -7.70 9.36
C GLU A 141 12.17 -7.35 9.02
N SER A 142 12.60 -6.11 9.27
CA SER A 142 14.00 -5.71 9.05
C SER A 142 14.98 -6.46 9.95
N GLU A 143 14.56 -6.81 11.17
CA GLU A 143 15.31 -7.64 12.12
C GLU A 143 15.22 -9.15 11.82
N GLN A 144 14.51 -9.54 10.76
CA GLN A 144 14.22 -10.92 10.37
C GLN A 144 13.43 -11.74 11.41
N ASP A 145 12.83 -11.10 12.41
CA ASP A 145 11.91 -11.74 13.35
C ASP A 145 10.50 -11.80 12.74
N LYS A 146 10.35 -12.71 11.76
CA LYS A 146 9.06 -12.98 11.10
C LYS A 146 7.97 -13.40 12.09
N SER A 147 8.33 -13.91 13.28
CA SER A 147 7.35 -14.38 14.26
C SER A 147 6.65 -13.22 14.96
N GLN A 148 7.40 -12.20 15.38
CA GLN A 148 6.83 -10.99 15.98
C GLN A 148 6.13 -10.12 14.93
N ALA A 149 6.71 -10.00 13.73
CA ALA A 149 6.07 -9.32 12.62
C ALA A 149 4.67 -9.89 12.33
N PHE A 150 4.55 -11.23 12.31
CA PHE A 150 3.27 -11.90 12.14
C PHE A 150 2.27 -11.57 13.25
N GLN A 151 2.69 -11.53 14.53
CA GLN A 151 1.78 -11.17 15.62
C GLN A 151 1.25 -9.74 15.46
N CYS A 152 2.13 -8.79 15.17
CA CYS A 152 1.75 -7.39 14.96
C CYS A 152 0.78 -7.22 13.78
N LEU A 153 1.06 -7.87 12.64
CA LEU A 153 0.19 -7.81 11.46
C LEU A 153 -1.13 -8.55 11.67
N TYR A 154 -1.11 -9.67 12.40
CA TYR A 154 -2.33 -10.40 12.73
C TYR A 154 -3.24 -9.56 13.64
N ASP A 155 -2.68 -8.89 14.65
CA ASP A 155 -3.46 -7.97 15.48
C ASP A 155 -3.94 -6.75 14.69
N SER A 156 -3.11 -6.20 13.79
CA SER A 156 -3.50 -5.12 12.88
C SER A 156 -4.70 -5.52 12.02
N TYR A 157 -4.66 -6.74 11.47
CA TYR A 157 -5.74 -7.31 10.68
C TYR A 157 -7.06 -7.46 11.46
N ARG A 158 -6.99 -7.73 12.77
CA ARG A 158 -8.21 -7.83 13.61
C ARG A 158 -8.93 -6.49 13.72
N TYR A 159 -8.20 -5.38 13.71
CA TYR A 159 -8.78 -4.03 13.79
C TYR A 159 -9.13 -3.45 12.41
N LEU A 160 -8.29 -3.70 11.40
CA LEU A 160 -8.51 -3.23 10.03
C LEU A 160 -8.41 -4.38 9.02
N PRO A 161 -9.48 -5.17 8.86
CA PRO A 161 -9.47 -6.33 7.97
C PRO A 161 -9.49 -5.97 6.48
N SER A 162 -9.64 -4.70 6.14
CA SER A 162 -9.70 -4.20 4.76
C SER A 162 -8.35 -3.75 4.20
N ASP A 163 -7.27 -3.82 4.97
CA ASP A 163 -5.94 -3.49 4.46
C ASP A 163 -5.38 -4.65 3.62
N ILE A 164 -5.33 -4.44 2.32
CA ILE A 164 -4.88 -5.44 1.34
C ILE A 164 -3.42 -5.86 1.61
N LYS A 165 -2.57 -4.93 2.08
CA LYS A 165 -1.14 -5.19 2.29
C LYS A 165 -0.94 -6.14 3.46
N THR A 166 -1.66 -5.90 4.56
CA THR A 166 -1.65 -6.79 5.72
C THR A 166 -2.18 -8.18 5.36
N VAL A 167 -3.27 -8.27 4.58
CA VAL A 167 -3.84 -9.56 4.12
C VAL A 167 -2.84 -10.33 3.25
N GLU A 168 -2.21 -9.66 2.30
CA GLU A 168 -1.19 -10.23 1.42
C GLU A 168 -0.02 -10.80 2.23
N TRP A 169 0.51 -10.02 3.18
CA TRP A 169 1.64 -10.45 4.00
C TRP A 169 1.31 -11.68 4.85
N ILE A 170 0.14 -11.68 5.51
CA ILE A 170 -0.31 -12.84 6.30
C ILE A 170 -0.46 -14.09 5.42
N ALA A 171 -0.98 -13.93 4.20
CA ALA A 171 -1.12 -15.04 3.26
C ALA A 171 0.24 -15.58 2.82
N ALA A 172 1.20 -14.70 2.50
CA ALA A 172 2.58 -15.05 2.17
C ALA A 172 3.27 -15.78 3.32
N TYR A 173 3.11 -15.30 4.56
CA TYR A 173 3.63 -15.97 5.75
C TYR A 173 3.10 -17.41 5.89
N TYR A 174 1.81 -17.64 5.66
CA TYR A 174 1.24 -18.99 5.69
C TYR A 174 1.75 -19.88 4.55
N LEU A 175 2.00 -19.31 3.36
CA LEU A 175 2.60 -20.03 2.24
C LEU A 175 4.03 -20.50 2.54
N GLU A 176 4.86 -19.61 3.09
CA GLU A 176 6.22 -19.94 3.54
C GLU A 176 6.20 -21.03 4.63
N ALA A 177 5.24 -20.94 5.56
CA ALA A 177 5.04 -21.93 6.61
C ALA A 177 4.38 -23.24 6.13
N GLN A 178 4.19 -23.42 4.81
CA GLN A 178 3.57 -24.59 4.16
C GLN A 178 2.11 -24.86 4.56
N PHE A 179 1.41 -23.86 5.10
CA PHE A 179 -0.02 -23.92 5.43
C PHE A 179 -0.87 -23.33 4.30
N ALA A 180 -0.78 -23.91 3.11
CA ALA A 180 -1.43 -23.39 1.90
C ALA A 180 -2.96 -23.26 2.02
N GLU A 181 -3.62 -24.16 2.76
CA GLU A 181 -5.06 -24.10 3.00
C GLU A 181 -5.48 -22.83 3.74
N LYS A 182 -4.70 -22.38 4.72
CA LYS A 182 -4.97 -21.11 5.43
C LYS A 182 -4.73 -19.93 4.51
N ALA A 183 -3.66 -19.95 3.72
CA ALA A 183 -3.34 -18.89 2.78
C ALA A 183 -4.46 -18.64 1.77
N VAL A 184 -5.12 -19.70 1.27
CA VAL A 184 -6.29 -19.58 0.37
C VAL A 184 -7.35 -18.66 0.95
N THR A 185 -7.69 -18.80 2.24
CA THR A 185 -8.74 -17.99 2.87
C THR A 185 -8.42 -16.49 2.90
N TYR A 186 -7.14 -16.12 2.97
CA TYR A 186 -6.70 -14.72 2.92
C TYR A 186 -6.66 -14.20 1.49
N PHE A 187 -6.20 -15.00 0.52
CA PHE A 187 -6.25 -14.60 -0.89
C PHE A 187 -7.67 -14.51 -1.44
N GLU A 188 -8.61 -15.34 -0.97
CA GLU A 188 -10.04 -15.19 -1.28
C GLU A 188 -10.57 -13.84 -0.80
N LYS A 189 -10.19 -13.41 0.41
CA LYS A 189 -10.55 -12.07 0.90
C LYS A 189 -9.90 -10.95 0.06
N ALA A 190 -8.63 -11.11 -0.33
CA ALA A 190 -7.97 -10.14 -1.21
C ALA A 190 -8.67 -10.05 -2.57
N ALA A 191 -9.08 -11.18 -3.14
CA ALA A 191 -9.86 -11.24 -4.38
C ALA A 191 -11.24 -10.58 -4.27
N LEU A 192 -11.87 -10.61 -3.08
CA LEU A 192 -13.11 -9.88 -2.82
C LEU A 192 -12.89 -8.36 -2.77
N MET A 193 -11.76 -7.90 -2.25
CA MET A 193 -11.41 -6.47 -2.20
C MET A 193 -10.99 -5.93 -3.57
N GLN A 194 -10.29 -6.75 -4.36
CA GLN A 194 -9.80 -6.40 -5.69
C GLN A 194 -10.21 -7.48 -6.71
N PRO A 195 -11.47 -7.49 -7.17
CA PRO A 195 -12.01 -8.54 -8.03
C PRO A 195 -11.43 -8.52 -9.46
N ASP A 196 -10.94 -7.37 -9.91
CA ASP A 196 -10.38 -7.19 -11.25
C ASP A 196 -8.90 -7.56 -11.33
N GLU A 197 -8.27 -7.78 -10.17
CA GLU A 197 -6.87 -8.13 -10.10
C GLU A 197 -6.68 -9.64 -10.27
N ILE A 198 -5.95 -10.03 -11.31
CA ILE A 198 -5.71 -11.45 -11.63
C ILE A 198 -4.82 -12.12 -10.58
N LYS A 199 -3.89 -11.36 -9.98
CA LYS A 199 -2.92 -11.84 -8.99
C LYS A 199 -3.57 -12.71 -7.92
N TRP A 200 -4.65 -12.23 -7.29
CA TRP A 200 -5.30 -12.96 -6.19
C TRP A 200 -5.92 -14.28 -6.64
N HIS A 201 -6.53 -14.30 -7.83
CA HIS A 201 -7.13 -15.50 -8.39
C HIS A 201 -6.06 -16.55 -8.73
N MET A 202 -4.91 -16.11 -9.24
CA MET A 202 -3.74 -16.97 -9.47
C MET A 202 -3.17 -17.52 -8.17
N MET A 203 -3.06 -16.69 -7.12
CA MET A 203 -2.61 -17.14 -5.80
C MET A 203 -3.54 -18.20 -5.19
N ILE A 204 -4.86 -18.07 -5.32
CA ILE A 204 -5.81 -19.09 -4.83
C ILE A 204 -5.60 -20.43 -5.55
N ALA A 205 -5.46 -20.41 -6.88
CA ALA A 205 -5.23 -21.61 -7.68
C ALA A 205 -3.88 -22.26 -7.36
N SER A 206 -2.83 -21.46 -7.21
CA SER A 206 -1.50 -21.89 -6.80
C SER A 206 -1.47 -22.50 -5.40
N CYS A 207 -2.09 -21.85 -4.40
CA CYS A 207 -2.20 -22.39 -3.05
C CYS A 207 -2.97 -23.73 -3.05
N THR A 208 -4.04 -23.85 -3.84
CA THR A 208 -4.82 -25.09 -3.95
C THR A 208 -3.99 -26.23 -4.57
N ARG A 209 -3.12 -25.91 -5.53
CA ARG A 209 -2.14 -26.85 -6.10
C ARG A 209 -1.13 -27.29 -5.05
N ARG A 210 -0.54 -26.36 -4.29
CA ARG A 210 0.41 -26.65 -3.19
C ARG A 210 -0.23 -27.46 -2.06
N ALA A 211 -1.53 -27.31 -1.84
CA ALA A 211 -2.30 -28.16 -0.91
C ALA A 211 -2.53 -29.60 -1.44
N GLY A 212 -2.08 -29.92 -2.66
CA GLY A 212 -2.22 -31.25 -3.28
C GLY A 212 -3.53 -31.48 -4.03
N ASN A 213 -4.43 -30.49 -4.06
CA ASN A 213 -5.73 -30.60 -4.72
C ASN A 213 -5.64 -30.24 -6.21
N TYR A 214 -4.88 -31.02 -6.98
CA TYR A 214 -4.56 -30.73 -8.39
C TYR A 214 -5.79 -30.58 -9.30
N GLN A 215 -6.82 -31.40 -9.11
CA GLN A 215 -8.06 -31.33 -9.90
C GLN A 215 -8.76 -29.98 -9.70
N LYS A 216 -8.93 -29.57 -8.44
CA LYS A 216 -9.56 -28.29 -8.07
C LYS A 216 -8.72 -27.11 -8.54
N ALA A 217 -7.39 -27.21 -8.41
CA ALA A 217 -6.48 -26.19 -8.92
C ALA A 217 -6.62 -26.00 -10.44
N PHE A 218 -6.77 -27.10 -11.20
CA PHE A 218 -6.99 -27.05 -12.64
C PHE A 218 -8.29 -26.32 -13.00
N ASP A 219 -9.40 -26.65 -12.33
CA ASP A 219 -10.68 -25.98 -12.54
C ASP A 219 -10.61 -24.49 -12.21
N LEU A 220 -9.89 -24.12 -11.14
CA LEU A 220 -9.65 -22.73 -10.76
C LEU A 220 -8.84 -22.01 -11.83
N TYR A 221 -7.71 -22.55 -12.29
CA TYR A 221 -6.92 -21.95 -13.36
C TYR A 221 -7.74 -21.80 -14.66
N LYS A 222 -8.61 -22.75 -14.98
CA LYS A 222 -9.51 -22.65 -16.14
C LYS A 222 -10.50 -21.50 -15.98
N ALA A 223 -11.06 -21.31 -14.78
CA ALA A 223 -11.92 -20.17 -14.46
C ALA A 223 -11.17 -18.83 -14.54
N VAL A 224 -9.92 -18.78 -14.03
CA VAL A 224 -9.05 -17.59 -14.14
C VAL A 224 -8.79 -17.25 -15.60
N HIS A 225 -8.41 -18.24 -16.42
CA HIS A 225 -8.15 -18.03 -17.84
C HIS A 225 -9.40 -17.57 -18.61
N HIS A 226 -10.59 -18.04 -18.23
CA HIS A 226 -11.83 -17.58 -18.83
C HIS A 226 -12.12 -16.10 -18.52
N LYS A 227 -11.85 -15.67 -17.28
CA LYS A 227 -12.02 -14.27 -16.85
C LYS A 227 -10.91 -13.35 -17.39
N PHE A 228 -9.68 -13.85 -17.48
CA PHE A 228 -8.49 -13.13 -17.89
C PHE A 228 -7.74 -13.87 -19.01
N PRO A 229 -8.25 -13.85 -20.25
CA PRO A 229 -7.71 -14.65 -21.36
C PRO A 229 -6.35 -14.16 -21.88
N SER A 230 -5.92 -12.96 -21.50
CA SER A 230 -4.66 -12.36 -21.94
C SER A 230 -3.45 -12.78 -21.14
N ASP A 231 -3.63 -13.43 -19.98
CA ASP A 231 -2.52 -13.79 -19.11
C ASP A 231 -1.78 -15.04 -19.60
N LEU A 232 -0.47 -14.90 -19.82
CA LEU A 232 0.38 -16.00 -20.29
C LEU A 232 0.73 -16.96 -19.15
N ASN A 233 0.86 -16.46 -17.91
CA ASN A 233 1.25 -17.29 -16.78
C ASN A 233 0.19 -18.33 -16.46
N CYS A 234 -1.09 -17.92 -16.44
CA CYS A 234 -2.23 -18.82 -16.30
C CYS A 234 -2.24 -19.95 -17.35
N LEU A 235 -1.97 -19.61 -18.63
CA LEU A 235 -1.86 -20.61 -19.70
C LEU A 235 -0.70 -21.58 -19.47
N LYS A 236 0.48 -21.09 -19.04
CA LYS A 236 1.63 -21.95 -18.71
C LYS A 236 1.28 -22.95 -17.60
N PHE A 237 0.63 -22.50 -16.53
CA PHE A 237 0.17 -23.38 -15.46
C PHE A 237 -0.86 -24.40 -15.93
N LEU A 238 -1.82 -24.01 -16.78
CA LEU A 238 -2.80 -24.94 -17.36
C LEU A 238 -2.13 -26.03 -18.21
N VAL A 239 -1.16 -25.66 -19.05
CA VAL A 239 -0.42 -26.63 -19.88
C VAL A 239 0.34 -27.62 -19.02
N ARG A 240 1.07 -27.13 -18.01
CA ARG A 240 1.87 -28.00 -17.12
C ARG A 240 0.97 -28.93 -16.33
N LEU A 241 -0.05 -28.40 -15.67
CA LEU A 241 -0.96 -29.18 -14.83
C LEU A 241 -1.78 -30.21 -15.62
N SER A 242 -2.27 -29.85 -16.82
CA SER A 242 -2.98 -30.80 -17.69
C SER A 242 -2.06 -31.90 -18.24
N SER A 243 -0.78 -31.59 -18.49
CA SER A 243 0.24 -32.57 -18.89
C SER A 243 0.54 -33.53 -17.74
N ASP A 244 0.74 -33.02 -16.53
CA ASP A 244 1.02 -33.81 -15.32
C ASP A 244 -0.15 -34.73 -14.96
N LEU A 245 -1.39 -34.27 -15.17
CA LEU A 245 -2.61 -35.05 -14.97
C LEU A 245 -2.95 -36.00 -16.15
N GLY A 246 -2.18 -35.96 -17.25
CA GLY A 246 -2.41 -36.80 -18.43
C GLY A 246 -3.69 -36.48 -19.20
N MET A 247 -4.20 -35.24 -19.12
CA MET A 247 -5.45 -34.84 -19.75
C MET A 247 -5.27 -34.59 -21.25
N PRO A 248 -6.25 -34.96 -22.10
CA PRO A 248 -6.16 -34.75 -23.55
C PRO A 248 -6.18 -33.25 -23.93
N GLU A 249 -6.76 -32.42 -23.06
CA GLU A 249 -6.85 -30.97 -23.20
C GLU A 249 -5.46 -30.28 -23.19
N ALA A 250 -4.42 -30.97 -22.70
CA ALA A 250 -3.06 -30.42 -22.61
C ALA A 250 -2.53 -29.92 -23.96
N LYS A 251 -2.79 -30.67 -25.04
CA LYS A 251 -2.38 -30.30 -26.41
C LYS A 251 -3.08 -29.03 -26.89
N GLU A 252 -4.33 -28.84 -26.48
CA GLU A 252 -5.10 -27.67 -26.86
C GLU A 252 -4.57 -26.42 -26.15
N TYR A 253 -4.36 -26.48 -24.83
CA TYR A 253 -3.78 -25.37 -24.09
C TYR A 253 -2.36 -25.04 -24.56
N ALA A 254 -1.55 -26.04 -24.92
CA ALA A 254 -0.21 -25.82 -25.46
C ALA A 254 -0.26 -25.08 -26.80
N ALA A 255 -1.19 -25.43 -27.68
CA ALA A 255 -1.40 -24.72 -28.94
C ALA A 255 -1.89 -23.27 -28.72
N ARG A 256 -2.73 -23.04 -27.70
CA ARG A 256 -3.17 -21.68 -27.31
C ARG A 256 -2.02 -20.84 -26.76
N LEU A 257 -1.18 -21.42 -25.90
CA LEU A 257 0.00 -20.76 -25.34
C LEU A 257 0.97 -20.32 -26.45
N MET A 258 1.32 -21.23 -27.37
CA MET A 258 2.20 -20.92 -28.51
C MET A 258 1.68 -19.77 -29.37
N LYS A 259 0.36 -19.71 -29.59
CA LYS A 259 -0.28 -18.59 -30.31
C LYS A 259 -0.18 -17.29 -29.52
N ALA A 260 -0.47 -17.32 -28.21
CA ALA A 260 -0.41 -16.14 -27.34
C ALA A 260 1.00 -15.58 -27.22
N GLU A 261 2.01 -16.43 -27.05
CA GLU A 261 3.43 -16.05 -27.02
C GLU A 261 3.88 -15.41 -28.33
N ARG A 262 3.51 -16.01 -29.48
CA ARG A 262 3.82 -15.44 -30.80
C ARG A 262 3.19 -14.05 -30.99
N VAL A 263 1.95 -13.86 -30.54
CA VAL A 263 1.28 -12.55 -30.58
C VAL A 263 1.99 -11.53 -29.68
N SER A 264 2.41 -11.94 -28.48
CA SER A 264 3.15 -11.09 -27.54
C SER A 264 4.51 -10.67 -28.10
N GLN A 265 5.28 -11.61 -28.67
CA GLN A 265 6.57 -11.34 -29.31
C GLN A 265 6.43 -10.35 -30.48
N LEU A 266 5.41 -10.53 -31.33
CA LEU A 266 5.14 -9.60 -32.43
C LEU A 266 4.76 -8.20 -31.95
N ARG A 267 4.08 -8.07 -30.79
CA ARG A 267 3.78 -6.77 -30.17
C ARG A 267 5.06 -6.10 -29.67
N GLN A 268 5.90 -6.84 -28.94
CA GLN A 268 7.18 -6.33 -28.44
C GLN A 268 8.09 -5.86 -29.57
N GLN A 269 8.21 -6.62 -30.66
CA GLN A 269 8.99 -6.22 -31.84
C GLN A 269 8.48 -4.91 -32.47
N ARG A 270 7.16 -4.73 -32.57
CA ARG A 270 6.59 -3.47 -33.08
C ARG A 270 6.85 -2.29 -32.16
N GLU A 271 6.80 -2.50 -30.86
CA GLU A 271 7.11 -1.45 -29.88
C GLU A 271 8.59 -1.04 -29.97
N THR A 272 9.51 -1.99 -30.07
CA THR A 272 10.94 -1.71 -30.27
C THR A 272 11.21 -1.01 -31.59
N ASP A 273 10.59 -1.45 -32.69
CA ASP A 273 10.74 -0.82 -34.01
C ASP A 273 10.19 0.61 -34.01
N SER A 274 9.07 0.85 -33.32
CA SER A 274 8.48 2.19 -33.17
C SER A 274 9.34 3.12 -32.33
N ALA A 275 9.99 2.62 -31.27
CA ALA A 275 10.91 3.38 -30.45
C ALA A 275 12.19 3.76 -31.23
N HIS A 276 12.70 2.85 -32.07
CA HIS A 276 13.82 3.13 -32.98
C HIS A 276 13.45 4.13 -34.09
N SER A 277 12.21 4.09 -34.60
CA SER A 277 11.74 5.08 -35.58
C SER A 277 11.59 6.49 -34.98
N LYS A 278 11.22 6.60 -33.70
CA LYS A 278 11.09 7.90 -33.00
C LYS A 278 12.45 8.50 -32.61
N SER A 279 13.50 7.71 -32.39
CA SER A 279 14.86 8.25 -32.22
C SER A 279 15.54 8.60 -33.54
N GLY A 280 15.16 7.94 -34.65
CA GLY A 280 15.67 8.23 -36.00
C GLY A 280 15.00 9.41 -36.72
N SER A 281 13.83 9.89 -36.25
CA SER A 281 13.04 10.92 -36.95
C SER A 281 13.31 12.36 -36.49
N ALA A 282 14.30 12.62 -35.63
CA ALA A 282 14.71 13.98 -35.28
C ALA A 282 15.65 14.64 -36.32
N ALA A 283 16.00 13.94 -37.40
CA ALA A 283 16.94 14.41 -38.42
C ALA A 283 16.38 14.27 -39.84
N SER A 284 15.32 15.01 -40.18
CA SER A 284 15.05 15.45 -41.56
C SER A 284 13.90 16.46 -41.62
N VAL A 285 14.14 17.67 -41.13
CA VAL A 285 13.30 18.83 -41.48
C VAL A 285 13.77 19.34 -42.84
N HIS A 286 13.14 18.87 -43.92
CA HIS A 286 13.18 19.55 -45.21
C HIS A 286 11.78 19.65 -45.81
N SER A 287 11.13 20.77 -45.47
CA SER A 287 10.34 21.67 -46.31
C SER A 287 9.88 21.16 -47.69
N LEU A 288 8.58 20.90 -47.86
CA LEU A 288 7.84 21.10 -49.13
C LEU A 288 6.33 21.39 -48.85
N PRO A 289 5.60 22.02 -49.79
CA PRO A 289 4.67 23.11 -49.48
C PRO A 289 3.17 22.76 -49.56
N VAL A 290 2.37 23.69 -49.02
CA VAL A 290 0.90 23.72 -48.96
C VAL A 290 0.26 23.84 -50.36
N PRO A 291 -0.88 23.16 -50.61
CA PRO A 291 -1.87 23.62 -51.58
C PRO A 291 -3.16 24.12 -50.91
N LEU A 292 -3.67 25.22 -51.47
CA LEU A 292 -4.92 25.91 -51.14
C LEU A 292 -6.13 25.28 -51.85
N ASN A 293 -7.26 25.29 -51.13
CA ASN A 293 -8.67 25.32 -51.55
C ASN A 293 -9.25 24.22 -52.47
N GLU A 294 -10.28 23.52 -51.97
CA GLU A 294 -11.70 23.81 -52.29
C GLU A 294 -12.65 23.07 -51.31
N ARG A 295 -13.65 23.81 -50.79
CA ARG A 295 -14.91 23.34 -50.15
C ARG A 295 -16.03 23.51 -51.20
N PRO A 296 -17.27 22.94 -51.10
CA PRO A 296 -18.06 22.64 -49.88
C PRO A 296 -18.84 21.28 -49.99
N GLN A 297 -19.70 20.77 -49.09
CA GLN A 297 -20.75 21.33 -48.24
C GLN A 297 -21.08 20.41 -47.02
N SER A 298 -21.59 21.08 -45.98
CA SER A 298 -22.51 20.68 -44.90
C SER A 298 -22.87 19.22 -44.63
N LEU A 299 -22.89 18.86 -43.34
CA LEU A 299 -24.13 18.52 -42.63
C LEU A 299 -23.93 18.68 -41.10
N ASN A 300 -24.85 19.45 -40.51
CA ASN A 300 -25.03 19.61 -39.07
C ASN A 300 -25.43 18.28 -38.43
N ASP A 301 -24.88 17.97 -37.25
CA ASP A 301 -25.71 17.57 -36.10
C ASP A 301 -24.87 17.53 -34.81
N ARG A 302 -24.92 18.64 -34.08
CA ARG A 302 -24.63 18.69 -32.65
C ARG A 302 -25.94 18.37 -31.93
N ARG A 303 -26.01 17.21 -31.27
CA ARG A 303 -26.96 16.99 -30.18
C ARG A 303 -26.21 16.67 -28.90
N GLN A 304 -26.28 17.65 -27.99
CA GLN A 304 -26.15 17.48 -26.56
C GLN A 304 -27.21 16.49 -26.08
N LEU A 305 -26.82 15.52 -25.25
CA LEU A 305 -27.78 14.79 -24.40
C LEU A 305 -27.22 14.77 -22.98
N SER A 306 -27.79 15.67 -22.19
CA SER A 306 -27.82 15.70 -20.74
C SER A 306 -28.55 14.47 -20.20
N ALA A 307 -27.90 13.68 -19.34
CA ALA A 307 -28.57 12.62 -18.60
C ALA A 307 -29.25 13.22 -17.36
N HIS A 308 -30.58 13.21 -17.39
CA HIS A 308 -31.43 13.54 -16.25
C HIS A 308 -31.28 12.47 -15.14
N LEU A 309 -31.03 12.96 -13.92
CA LEU A 309 -31.13 12.23 -12.67
C LEU A 309 -32.62 11.96 -12.37
N ASN A 310 -33.03 10.69 -12.37
CA ASN A 310 -34.30 10.26 -11.80
C ASN A 310 -34.07 9.80 -10.36
N TYR A 311 -34.45 10.66 -9.41
CA TYR A 311 -34.85 10.25 -8.07
C TYR A 311 -36.20 9.54 -8.18
N ASP A 312 -36.28 8.28 -7.75
CA ASP A 312 -37.40 7.71 -6.99
C ASP A 312 -37.35 6.18 -7.02
N ARG A 313 -36.92 5.56 -5.90
CA ARG A 313 -37.57 4.36 -5.35
C ARG A 313 -37.19 4.14 -3.88
N PRO A 314 -38.13 3.71 -3.03
CA PRO A 314 -38.01 3.83 -1.59
C PRO A 314 -37.25 2.67 -0.93
N TYR A 315 -36.53 3.05 0.12
CA TYR A 315 -35.80 2.22 1.08
C TYR A 315 -36.77 1.28 1.83
N ARG A 316 -36.46 -0.02 1.87
CA ARG A 316 -37.12 -1.00 2.78
C ARG A 316 -36.09 -1.46 3.81
N SER A 317 -36.22 -0.98 5.04
CA SER A 317 -35.48 -1.46 6.20
C SER A 317 -36.04 -2.80 6.65
N ALA A 318 -35.26 -3.87 6.54
CA ALA A 318 -35.55 -5.12 7.23
C ALA A 318 -34.82 -5.12 8.58
N THR A 319 -35.54 -4.74 9.63
CA THR A 319 -35.15 -4.99 11.01
C THR A 319 -35.34 -6.48 11.29
N ARG A 320 -34.28 -7.17 11.71
CA ARG A 320 -34.34 -8.54 12.20
C ARG A 320 -34.06 -8.49 13.70
N ASP A 321 -35.04 -8.88 14.50
CA ASP A 321 -34.92 -8.96 15.95
C ASP A 321 -33.99 -10.14 16.32
N ILE A 322 -33.02 -9.88 17.19
CA ILE A 322 -32.06 -10.86 17.72
C ILE A 322 -32.71 -11.52 18.94
N ASP A 323 -32.80 -12.85 18.92
CA ASP A 323 -33.41 -13.64 19.99
C ASP A 323 -32.35 -14.16 20.97
N SER A 324 -32.71 -14.33 22.24
CA SER A 324 -31.77 -14.57 23.35
C SER A 324 -31.16 -15.97 23.42
N SER A 325 -31.22 -16.74 22.34
CA SER A 325 -30.63 -18.08 22.19
C SER A 325 -29.30 -18.09 21.42
N ASP A 326 -28.87 -16.96 20.87
CA ASP A 326 -27.59 -16.80 20.15
C ASP A 326 -26.37 -16.52 21.08
N LEU A 327 -26.54 -16.62 22.41
CA LEU A 327 -25.53 -16.23 23.42
C LEU A 327 -25.04 -17.39 24.31
N SER A 328 -24.91 -18.62 23.78
CA SER A 328 -24.23 -19.70 24.51
C SER A 328 -23.00 -20.22 23.77
N TYR A 329 -21.83 -19.68 24.14
CA TYR A 329 -20.52 -20.18 23.75
C TYR A 329 -20.01 -21.14 24.83
N THR A 330 -19.79 -22.41 24.47
CA THR A 330 -19.12 -23.41 25.32
C THR A 330 -17.77 -23.78 24.73
N ASP A 331 -16.71 -23.43 25.45
CA ASP A 331 -15.31 -23.65 25.10
C ASP A 331 -14.90 -25.11 25.37
N ALA A 332 -14.38 -25.80 24.35
CA ALA A 332 -13.94 -27.19 24.44
C ALA A 332 -12.48 -27.33 23.99
N VAL A 333 -11.55 -26.81 24.78
CA VAL A 333 -10.11 -27.03 24.57
C VAL A 333 -9.61 -28.16 25.49
N GLY A 334 -9.39 -29.33 24.89
CA GLY A 334 -8.48 -30.35 25.40
C GLY A 334 -7.05 -30.06 24.91
N ARG A 335 -6.08 -30.09 25.82
CA ARG A 335 -4.65 -29.90 25.54
C ARG A 335 -4.11 -30.98 24.59
N VAL A 336 -3.41 -30.59 23.52
CA VAL A 336 -2.59 -31.49 22.69
C VAL A 336 -1.15 -30.95 22.66
N GLU A 337 -0.19 -31.82 22.98
CA GLU A 337 1.25 -31.56 23.00
C GLU A 337 1.83 -31.34 21.58
N ARG A 338 2.85 -30.48 21.48
CA ARG A 338 3.53 -30.11 20.23
C ARG A 338 4.39 -31.27 19.68
N PRO A 339 4.31 -31.63 18.38
CA PRO A 339 5.32 -32.45 17.74
C PRO A 339 6.56 -31.60 17.37
N LYS A 340 7.75 -32.09 17.73
CA LYS A 340 9.04 -31.60 17.25
C LYS A 340 9.23 -32.02 15.80
N THR A 341 9.42 -31.08 14.88
CA THR A 341 9.77 -31.40 13.48
C THR A 341 11.28 -31.43 13.30
N GLY A 342 11.75 -32.59 12.84
CA GLY A 342 13.14 -32.86 12.49
C GLY A 342 13.47 -32.49 11.04
N LYS A 343 14.78 -32.28 10.83
CA LYS A 343 15.58 -32.34 9.60
C LYS A 343 14.85 -32.12 8.26
N ARG A 344 15.18 -30.98 7.64
CA ARG A 344 15.03 -30.66 6.22
C ARG A 344 15.55 -31.84 5.36
N LYS A 345 14.66 -32.42 4.56
CA LYS A 345 15.00 -33.35 3.47
C LYS A 345 15.13 -32.49 2.22
N GLU A 346 16.25 -32.58 1.52
CA GLU A 346 16.45 -31.94 0.21
C GLU A 346 15.39 -32.48 -0.76
N THR A 347 14.42 -31.64 -1.12
CA THR A 347 13.49 -31.89 -2.23
C THR A 347 14.07 -31.27 -3.48
N ARG A 348 13.97 -32.02 -4.59
CA ARG A 348 14.19 -31.55 -5.96
C ARG A 348 13.58 -30.15 -6.11
N GLU A 349 14.35 -29.24 -6.66
CA GLU A 349 13.90 -27.89 -7.02
C GLU A 349 12.69 -28.04 -7.96
N ASP A 350 11.49 -27.77 -7.44
CA ASP A 350 10.26 -27.73 -8.23
C ASP A 350 10.28 -26.40 -9.01
N GLU A 351 10.55 -26.43 -10.32
CA GLU A 351 10.46 -25.26 -11.22
C GLU A 351 9.07 -24.57 -11.25
N PHE A 352 8.10 -25.06 -10.47
CA PHE A 352 6.85 -24.36 -10.19
C PHE A 352 7.05 -23.19 -9.22
N ASP A 353 8.02 -23.28 -8.30
CA ASP A 353 8.27 -22.24 -7.30
C ASP A 353 8.73 -20.93 -7.97
N ASP A 354 9.52 -20.99 -9.04
CA ASP A 354 9.94 -19.80 -9.80
C ASP A 354 8.77 -18.98 -10.37
N LEU A 355 7.65 -19.64 -10.70
CA LEU A 355 6.45 -18.97 -11.23
C LEU A 355 5.53 -18.51 -10.10
N ASP A 356 5.49 -19.22 -8.97
CA ASP A 356 4.68 -18.87 -7.81
C ASP A 356 5.28 -17.70 -7.01
N ASP A 357 6.61 -17.67 -6.87
CA ASP A 357 7.34 -16.60 -6.16
C ASP A 357 7.27 -15.26 -6.90
N SER A 358 7.04 -15.28 -8.22
CA SER A 358 6.89 -14.06 -9.04
C SER A 358 5.71 -13.16 -8.61
N PHE A 359 4.79 -13.70 -7.81
CA PHE A 359 3.61 -12.99 -7.33
C PHE A 359 3.67 -12.66 -5.84
N LEU A 360 4.65 -13.17 -5.10
CA LEU A 360 4.83 -12.85 -3.69
C LEU A 360 5.64 -11.55 -3.56
N PRO A 361 5.37 -10.71 -2.55
CA PRO A 361 6.25 -9.60 -2.23
C PRO A 361 7.62 -10.13 -1.81
N MET A 362 8.68 -9.56 -2.37
CA MET A 362 10.09 -9.90 -2.08
C MET A 362 10.50 -9.53 -0.66
#